data_AF-G3B9A9-F1
#
_entry.id   AF-G3B9A9-F1
#
_cell.length_a   1.000
_cell.length_b   1.000
_cell.length_c   1.000
_cell.angle_alpha   90.00
_cell.angle_beta   90.00
_cell.angle_gamma   90.00
#
_symmetry.space_group_name_H-M   'P 1'
#
loop_
_entity.id
_entity.type
_entity.pdbx_description
1 polymer ?
#
loop_
_entity_poly.entity_id
_entity_poly.type
_entity_poly.pdbx_seq_one_letter_code
_entity_poly.pdbx_strand_id
1 'polypeptide(L)'
;MCYENNSKEGDDFDHLVIQRFQKYARELSEILHTVPKEDIGLDEETIKDIKCLANLKTHTVSLKIKDPVVLSHDQPTILNSIPWSDETFTASNQQQQKRFFKEFKVKIDIANTVMKKYQSTDFKLIPDFQSCFMGRYYAIQINLKNVNRETLSLKVPLVIQHPFDSQ
;
A
#
# COMPACT_ATOMS: atom_id res chain seq x y z
N MET A 1 1.81 26.29 -9.38
CA MET A 1 0.77 25.25 -9.42
C MET A 1 1.10 24.24 -8.34
N CYS A 2 0.24 24.14 -7.32
CA CYS A 2 0.40 23.18 -6.24
C CYS A 2 -0.43 21.94 -6.60
N TYR A 3 0.19 20.76 -6.56
CA TYR A 3 -0.51 19.49 -6.74
C TYR A 3 -1.32 19.23 -5.47
N GLU A 4 -2.64 19.10 -5.60
CA GLU A 4 -3.50 18.64 -4.50
C GLU A 4 -3.41 17.12 -4.41
N ASN A 5 -2.81 16.61 -3.32
CA ASN A 5 -2.80 15.19 -3.05
C ASN A 5 -4.09 14.81 -2.28
N ASN A 6 -5.10 14.33 -3.00
CA ASN A 6 -6.39 13.90 -2.44
C ASN A 6 -6.36 12.54 -1.70
N SER A 7 -5.21 12.08 -1.21
CA SER A 7 -5.09 10.84 -0.42
C SER A 7 -5.59 10.98 1.03
N LYS A 8 -6.82 11.50 1.20
CA LYS A 8 -7.45 11.73 2.52
C LYS A 8 -8.20 10.51 3.07
N GLU A 9 -8.59 9.56 2.23
CA GLU A 9 -9.14 8.28 2.69
C GLU A 9 -7.99 7.28 2.80
N GLY A 10 -7.81 6.72 4.00
CA GLY A 10 -6.69 5.86 4.32
C GLY A 10 -6.62 4.70 3.34
N ASP A 11 -5.56 4.69 2.53
CA ASP A 11 -5.15 3.58 1.66
C ASP A 11 -4.72 2.40 2.55
N ASP A 12 -5.67 1.84 3.28
CA ASP A 12 -5.50 0.71 4.18
C ASP A 12 -6.45 -0.41 3.79
N PHE A 13 -6.02 -1.64 4.04
CA PHE A 13 -6.78 -2.84 3.68
C PHE A 13 -8.17 -2.83 4.31
N ASP A 14 -8.28 -2.29 5.52
CA ASP A 14 -9.53 -2.11 6.25
C ASP A 14 -10.54 -1.28 5.46
N HIS A 15 -10.09 -0.17 4.88
CA HIS A 15 -10.99 0.73 4.17
C HIS A 15 -11.33 0.19 2.78
N LEU A 16 -10.30 -0.23 2.03
CA LEU A 16 -10.43 -0.65 0.64
C LEU A 16 -11.18 -1.97 0.48
N VAL A 17 -11.01 -2.88 1.44
CA VAL A 17 -11.62 -4.22 1.42
C VAL A 17 -12.72 -4.30 2.46
N ILE A 18 -12.39 -4.24 3.76
CA ILE A 18 -13.35 -4.62 4.80
C ILE A 18 -14.58 -3.70 4.81
N GLN A 19 -14.39 -2.39 4.91
CA GLN A 19 -15.49 -1.42 4.96
C GLN A 19 -16.31 -1.41 3.66
N ARG A 20 -15.63 -1.57 2.52
CA ARG A 20 -16.29 -1.67 1.22
C ARG A 20 -17.18 -2.91 1.13
N PHE A 21 -16.68 -4.07 1.56
CA PHE A 21 -17.47 -5.31 1.57
C PHE A 21 -18.55 -5.33 2.67
N GLN A 22 -18.36 -4.62 3.78
CA GLN A 22 -19.44 -4.38 4.75
C GLN A 22 -20.58 -3.55 4.16
N LYS A 23 -20.27 -2.55 3.33
CA LYS A 23 -21.28 -1.81 2.57
C LYS A 23 -22.03 -2.73 1.61
N TYR A 24 -21.31 -3.52 0.81
CA TYR A 24 -21.92 -4.49 -0.11
C TYR A 24 -22.77 -5.53 0.59
N ALA A 25 -22.33 -6.06 1.73
CA ALA A 25 -23.10 -7.02 2.51
C ALA A 25 -24.43 -6.43 3.04
N ARG A 26 -24.45 -5.14 3.41
CA ARG A 26 -25.68 -4.46 3.84
C ARG A 26 -26.64 -4.23 2.68
N GLU A 27 -26.16 -3.66 1.58
CA GLU A 27 -26.96 -3.42 0.37
C GLU A 27 -27.54 -4.73 -0.17
N LEU A 28 -26.73 -5.79 -0.21
CA LEU A 28 -27.17 -7.11 -0.62
C LEU A 28 -28.25 -7.68 0.30
N SER A 29 -28.13 -7.47 1.62
CA SER A 29 -29.15 -7.91 2.58
C SER A 29 -30.47 -7.18 2.37
N GLU A 30 -30.45 -5.87 2.11
CA GLU A 30 -31.64 -5.07 1.80
C GLU A 30 -32.34 -5.55 0.52
N ILE A 31 -31.57 -5.87 -0.52
CA ILE A 31 -32.10 -6.40 -1.79
C ILE A 31 -32.72 -7.77 -1.59
N LEU A 32 -32.05 -8.68 -0.86
CA LEU A 32 -32.56 -10.03 -0.58
C LEU A 32 -33.81 -10.04 0.31
N HIS A 33 -34.05 -8.97 1.08
CA HIS A 33 -35.31 -8.79 1.82
C HIS A 33 -36.47 -8.35 0.92
N THR A 34 -36.18 -7.72 -0.22
CA THR A 34 -37.18 -7.12 -1.11
C THR A 34 -37.50 -8.02 -2.30
N VAL A 35 -36.51 -8.78 -2.78
CA VAL A 35 -36.60 -9.60 -3.98
C VAL A 35 -36.20 -11.05 -3.64
N PRO A 36 -36.98 -12.07 -4.05
CA PRO A 36 -36.62 -13.47 -3.90
C PRO A 36 -35.26 -13.77 -4.52
N LYS A 37 -34.50 -14.65 -3.89
CA LYS A 37 -33.12 -14.95 -4.30
C LYS A 37 -33.05 -15.55 -5.70
N GLU A 38 -34.08 -16.29 -6.12
CA GLU A 38 -34.16 -16.90 -7.44
C GLU A 38 -34.21 -15.86 -8.58
N ASP A 39 -34.79 -14.68 -8.33
CA ASP A 39 -34.95 -13.63 -9.33
C ASP A 39 -33.69 -12.76 -9.51
N ILE A 40 -32.78 -12.78 -8.51
CA ILE A 40 -31.54 -11.99 -8.52
C ILE A 40 -30.42 -12.71 -9.28
N GLY A 41 -30.50 -14.04 -9.40
CA GLY A 41 -29.49 -14.83 -10.11
C GLY A 41 -28.11 -14.84 -9.44
N LEU A 42 -28.03 -14.56 -8.13
CA LEU A 42 -26.79 -14.61 -7.37
C LEU A 42 -26.54 -16.02 -6.84
N ASP A 43 -25.31 -16.50 -7.06
CA ASP A 43 -24.80 -17.74 -6.51
C ASP A 43 -24.54 -17.63 -5.00
N GLU A 44 -24.72 -18.75 -4.29
CA GLU A 44 -24.48 -18.81 -2.84
C GLU A 44 -23.02 -18.55 -2.47
N GLU A 45 -22.10 -18.90 -3.36
CA GLU A 45 -20.66 -18.73 -3.17
C GLU A 45 -20.30 -17.24 -3.12
N THR A 46 -20.76 -16.43 -4.08
CA THR A 46 -20.57 -14.97 -4.06
C THR A 46 -21.14 -14.31 -2.79
N ILE A 47 -22.34 -14.71 -2.36
CA ILE A 47 -22.95 -14.15 -1.13
C ILE A 47 -22.06 -14.48 0.08
N LYS A 48 -21.54 -15.71 0.13
CA LYS A 48 -20.64 -16.17 1.19
C LYS A 48 -19.31 -15.42 1.15
N ASP A 49 -18.72 -15.23 -0.03
CA ASP A 49 -17.45 -14.51 -0.20
C ASP A 49 -17.56 -13.06 0.23
N ILE A 50 -18.64 -12.37 -0.15
CA ILE A 50 -18.91 -10.99 0.30
C ILE A 50 -18.97 -10.93 1.82
N LYS A 51 -19.68 -11.88 2.46
CA LYS A 51 -19.78 -11.96 3.92
C LYS A 51 -18.42 -12.28 4.55
N CYS A 52 -17.62 -13.17 3.96
CA CYS A 52 -16.29 -13.50 4.44
C CYS A 52 -15.38 -12.26 4.41
N LEU A 53 -15.34 -11.53 3.30
CA LEU A 53 -14.54 -10.32 3.14
C LEU A 53 -14.98 -9.19 4.08
N ALA A 54 -16.29 -9.05 4.30
CA ALA A 54 -16.84 -8.05 5.24
C ALA A 54 -16.48 -8.31 6.71
N ASN A 55 -16.14 -9.55 7.06
CA ASN A 55 -15.84 -9.98 8.44
C ASN A 55 -14.35 -10.27 8.68
N LEU A 56 -13.48 -9.89 7.74
CA LEU A 56 -12.04 -9.99 7.94
C LEU A 56 -11.61 -9.14 9.15
N LYS A 57 -10.53 -9.59 9.80
CA LYS A 57 -9.88 -8.86 10.88
C LYS A 57 -8.43 -8.65 10.49
N THR A 58 -7.96 -7.43 10.68
CA THR A 58 -6.59 -7.03 10.39
C THR A 58 -5.87 -6.70 11.69
N HIS A 59 -4.57 -6.98 11.69
CA HIS A 59 -3.68 -6.58 12.75
C HIS A 59 -2.41 -6.01 12.15
N THR A 60 -2.27 -4.70 12.24
CA THR A 60 -1.16 -3.97 11.63
C THR A 60 -0.05 -3.72 12.66
N VAL A 61 1.16 -4.14 12.33
CA VAL A 61 2.38 -3.83 13.09
C VAL A 61 3.25 -2.89 12.27
N SER A 62 3.54 -1.70 12.80
CA SER A 62 4.44 -0.75 12.15
C SER A 62 5.85 -0.83 12.74
N LEU A 63 6.81 -1.18 11.89
CA LEU A 63 8.24 -1.10 12.18
C LEU A 63 8.82 0.19 11.60
N LYS A 64 9.69 0.86 12.35
CA LYS A 64 10.41 2.04 11.88
C LYS A 64 11.79 1.62 11.39
N ILE A 65 12.08 1.89 10.12
CA ILE A 65 13.44 1.75 9.55
C ILE A 65 14.29 2.90 10.09
N LYS A 66 15.46 2.57 10.66
CA LYS A 66 16.46 3.55 11.09
C LYS A 66 17.37 3.90 9.93
N ASP A 67 17.77 5.17 9.88
CA ASP A 67 18.82 5.70 9.02
C ASP A 67 18.77 5.26 7.55
N PRO A 68 17.63 5.46 6.84
CA PRO A 68 17.56 5.18 5.40
C PRO A 68 18.53 6.09 4.64
N VAL A 69 19.31 5.52 3.74
CA VAL A 69 20.30 6.27 2.94
C VAL A 69 19.73 6.50 1.54
N VAL A 70 19.67 7.76 1.13
CA VAL A 70 19.32 8.13 -0.25
C VAL A 70 20.60 8.14 -1.09
N LEU A 71 20.55 7.50 -2.24
CA LEU A 71 21.66 7.42 -3.19
C LEU A 71 21.26 8.10 -4.51
N SER A 72 22.19 8.88 -5.06
CA SER A 72 22.13 9.36 -6.45
C SER A 72 23.41 8.94 -7.16
N HIS A 73 23.29 8.32 -8.34
CA HIS A 73 24.44 7.69 -9.03
C HIS A 73 25.31 6.82 -8.10
N ASP A 74 24.65 6.05 -7.23
CA ASP A 74 25.24 5.15 -6.22
C ASP A 74 26.11 5.83 -5.14
N GLN A 75 26.00 7.15 -4.98
CA GLN A 75 26.64 7.90 -3.90
C GLN A 75 25.62 8.43 -2.87
N PRO A 76 25.91 8.35 -1.56
CA PRO A 76 25.07 8.94 -0.52
C PRO A 76 24.85 10.43 -0.74
N THR A 77 23.58 10.85 -0.75
CA THR A 77 23.20 12.24 -0.96
C THR A 77 21.94 12.61 -0.17
N ILE A 78 21.67 13.91 -0.09
CA ILE A 78 20.46 14.44 0.54
C ILE A 78 19.37 14.50 -0.54
N LEU A 79 18.16 14.02 -0.26
CA LEU A 79 17.08 14.01 -1.26
C LEU A 79 16.85 15.40 -1.88
N ASN A 80 16.98 16.48 -1.10
CA ASN A 80 16.77 17.85 -1.57
C ASN A 80 17.84 18.35 -2.56
N SER A 81 19.05 17.78 -2.57
CA SER A 81 20.13 18.22 -3.48
C SER A 81 20.02 17.61 -4.88
N ILE A 82 19.23 16.54 -5.06
CA ILE A 82 19.02 15.93 -6.37
C ILE A 82 18.15 16.87 -7.23
N PRO A 83 18.63 17.33 -8.40
CA PRO A 83 17.88 18.25 -9.25
C PRO A 83 16.67 17.58 -9.90
N TRP A 84 15.67 18.38 -10.27
CA TRP A 84 14.57 17.92 -11.11
C TRP A 84 15.03 17.78 -12.56
N SER A 85 14.61 16.72 -13.22
CA SER A 85 14.79 16.52 -14.66
C SER A 85 13.48 16.78 -15.38
N ASP A 86 13.56 17.31 -16.60
CA ASP A 86 12.40 17.52 -17.47
C ASP A 86 12.50 16.70 -18.76
N GLU A 87 11.38 16.11 -19.14
CA GLU A 87 11.20 15.39 -20.39
C GLU A 87 10.05 16.05 -21.17
N THR A 88 10.32 16.47 -22.40
CA THR A 88 9.27 16.91 -23.33
C THR A 88 8.75 15.70 -24.10
N PHE A 89 7.45 15.44 -23.99
CA PHE A 89 6.79 14.40 -24.77
C PHE A 89 5.60 14.97 -25.54
N THR A 90 5.37 14.43 -26.73
CA THR A 90 4.22 14.80 -27.57
C THR A 90 3.06 13.90 -27.20
N ALA A 91 2.02 14.45 -26.57
CA ALA A 91 0.80 13.69 -26.29
C ALA A 91 0.08 13.36 -27.62
N SER A 92 -0.84 12.38 -27.58
CA SER A 92 -1.65 11.94 -28.74
C SER A 92 -2.37 13.08 -29.48
N ASN A 93 -2.55 14.22 -28.82
CA ASN A 93 -3.21 15.42 -29.37
C ASN A 93 -2.23 16.44 -29.99
N GLN A 94 -0.99 16.04 -30.32
CA GLN A 94 0.06 16.91 -30.89
C GLN A 94 0.48 18.11 -30.01
N GLN A 95 0.03 18.16 -28.75
CA GLN A 95 0.46 19.15 -27.78
C GLN A 95 1.75 18.70 -27.09
N GLN A 96 2.76 19.58 -27.07
CA GLN A 96 3.99 19.35 -26.31
C GLN A 96 3.69 19.50 -24.82
N GLN A 97 3.86 18.42 -24.07
CA GLN A 97 3.74 18.42 -22.62
C GLN A 97 5.12 18.26 -21.99
N LYS A 98 5.37 18.98 -20.88
CA LYS A 98 6.58 18.84 -20.07
C LYS A 98 6.27 17.98 -18.85
N ARG A 99 7.02 16.90 -18.68
CA ARG A 99 7.01 16.05 -17.49
C ARG A 99 8.23 16.37 -16.65
N PHE A 100 8.02 16.62 -15.36
CA PHE A 100 9.12 16.75 -14.40
C PHE A 100 9.23 15.47 -13.58
N PHE A 101 10.44 14.95 -13.42
CA PHE A 101 10.71 13.76 -12.63
C PHE A 101 12.01 13.91 -11.84
N LYS A 102 12.17 13.05 -10.84
CA LYS A 102 13.31 13.04 -9.95
C LYS A 102 13.61 11.59 -9.59
N GLU A 103 14.78 11.13 -9.98
CA GLU A 103 15.21 9.75 -9.76
C GLU A 103 16.19 9.69 -8.59
N PHE A 104 15.97 8.72 -7.70
CA PHE A 104 16.85 8.44 -6.57
C PHE A 104 16.67 6.99 -6.16
N LYS A 105 17.72 6.41 -5.57
CA LYS A 105 17.66 5.07 -4.95
C LYS A 105 17.60 5.24 -3.44
N VAL A 106 16.91 4.33 -2.75
CA VAL A 106 16.85 4.29 -1.30
C VAL A 106 17.43 2.97 -0.84
N LYS A 107 18.52 3.04 -0.06
CA LYS A 107 19.11 1.89 0.60
C LYS A 107 18.57 1.83 2.03
N ILE A 108 17.92 0.72 2.34
CA ILE A 108 17.34 0.44 3.64
C ILE A 108 18.02 -0.79 4.25
N ASP A 109 18.24 -0.72 5.55
CA ASP A 109 18.66 -1.87 6.34
C ASP A 109 17.48 -2.34 7.21
N ILE A 110 16.89 -3.47 6.80
CA ILE A 110 15.74 -4.06 7.49
C ILE A 110 16.16 -4.64 8.85
N ALA A 111 17.40 -5.10 9.01
CA ALA A 111 17.88 -5.67 10.26
C ALA A 111 17.89 -4.65 11.41
N ASN A 112 18.05 -3.37 11.08
CA ASN A 112 18.06 -2.26 12.03
C ASN A 112 16.68 -1.63 12.28
N THR A 113 15.59 -2.30 11.86
CA THR A 113 14.24 -1.82 12.13
C THR A 113 13.87 -1.94 13.62
N VAL A 114 13.03 -1.01 14.11
CA VAL A 114 12.56 -1.00 15.51
C VAL A 114 11.05 -0.94 15.59
N MET A 115 10.49 -1.65 16.57
CA MET A 115 9.05 -1.61 16.81
C MET A 115 8.66 -0.32 17.54
N LYS A 116 7.78 0.49 16.94
CA LYS A 116 7.39 1.83 17.46
C LYS A 116 6.97 1.83 18.93
N LYS A 117 6.26 0.79 19.39
CA LYS A 117 5.68 0.73 20.75
C LYS A 117 6.69 0.36 21.85
N TYR A 118 7.73 -0.39 21.52
CA TYR A 118 8.60 -0.99 22.55
C TYR A 118 10.07 -0.55 22.43
N GLN A 119 10.43 0.18 21.37
CA GLN A 119 11.84 0.48 21.00
C GLN A 119 12.75 -0.75 21.00
N SER A 120 12.16 -1.95 20.97
CA SER A 120 12.87 -3.22 20.95
C SER A 120 13.20 -3.59 19.51
N THR A 121 14.40 -4.13 19.34
CA THR A 121 14.87 -4.80 18.12
C THR A 121 14.59 -6.30 18.16
N ASP A 122 14.08 -6.84 19.27
CA ASP A 122 13.77 -8.25 19.43
C ASP A 122 12.42 -8.57 18.79
N PHE A 123 12.41 -8.69 17.47
CA PHE A 123 11.32 -9.28 16.72
C PHE A 123 11.91 -10.09 15.56
N LYS A 124 11.16 -11.07 15.11
CA LYS A 124 11.50 -11.87 13.94
C LYS A 124 10.46 -11.63 12.86
N LEU A 125 10.93 -11.25 11.67
CA LEU A 125 10.10 -11.31 10.48
C LEU A 125 9.87 -12.79 10.15
N ILE A 126 8.64 -13.10 9.77
CA ILE A 126 8.23 -14.44 9.38
C ILE A 126 7.97 -14.34 7.87
N PRO A 127 8.26 -15.38 7.10
CA PRO A 127 7.96 -15.38 5.68
C PRO A 127 6.49 -15.08 5.40
N ASP A 128 6.25 -14.57 4.22
CA ASP A 128 4.92 -14.37 3.68
C ASP A 128 4.23 -15.72 3.57
N PHE A 129 2.99 -15.79 4.04
CA PHE A 129 2.15 -16.94 3.81
C PHE A 129 0.74 -16.45 3.55
N GLN A 130 0.06 -17.14 2.63
CA GLN A 130 -1.34 -16.94 2.34
C GLN A 130 -2.03 -18.31 2.42
N SER A 131 -2.93 -18.42 3.37
CA SER A 131 -3.85 -19.56 3.50
C SER A 131 -5.29 -19.06 3.34
N CYS A 132 -6.25 -19.97 3.23
CA CYS A 132 -7.67 -19.63 3.17
C CYS A 132 -8.18 -18.89 4.43
N PHE A 133 -7.48 -18.97 5.56
CA PHE A 133 -7.92 -18.42 6.85
C PHE A 133 -7.13 -17.21 7.31
N MET A 134 -5.89 -17.07 6.87
CA MET A 134 -4.97 -16.02 7.29
C MET A 134 -3.95 -15.75 6.19
N GLY A 135 -3.73 -14.48 5.91
CA GLY A 135 -2.62 -13.99 5.11
C GLY A 135 -1.74 -13.05 5.93
N ARG A 136 -0.43 -13.10 5.68
CA ARG A 136 0.51 -12.11 6.21
C ARG A 136 1.22 -11.44 5.04
N TYR A 137 1.09 -10.13 4.98
CA TYR A 137 1.64 -9.30 3.93
C TYR A 137 2.54 -8.23 4.54
N TYR A 138 3.66 -7.95 3.87
CA TYR A 138 4.58 -6.91 4.25
C TYR A 138 4.59 -5.81 3.19
N ALA A 139 4.76 -4.57 3.63
CA ALA A 139 4.92 -3.44 2.74
C ALA A 139 5.87 -2.41 3.35
N ILE A 140 6.68 -1.77 2.52
CA ILE A 140 7.42 -0.57 2.88
C ILE A 140 6.52 0.63 2.61
N GLN A 141 6.24 1.41 3.65
CA GLN A 141 5.60 2.70 3.48
C GLN A 141 6.67 3.80 3.40
N ILE A 142 6.79 4.43 2.22
CA ILE A 142 7.67 5.56 1.95
C ILE A 142 6.84 6.83 2.05
N ASN A 143 7.15 7.69 3.02
CA ASN A 143 6.48 8.97 3.21
C ASN A 143 7.41 10.10 2.73
N LEU A 144 7.08 10.71 1.60
CA LEU A 144 7.79 11.85 1.02
C LEU A 144 7.08 13.14 1.44
N LYS A 145 7.78 13.98 2.19
CA LYS A 145 7.26 15.29 2.61
C LYS A 145 7.62 16.34 1.58
N ASN A 146 6.60 16.96 0.99
CA ASN A 146 6.74 18.03 0.02
C ASN A 146 6.97 19.39 0.69
N VAL A 147 7.43 20.37 -0.10
CA VAL A 147 7.70 21.75 0.36
C VAL A 147 6.44 22.43 0.90
N ASN A 148 5.27 22.09 0.34
CA ASN A 148 3.95 22.55 0.82
C ASN A 148 3.50 21.87 2.13
N ARG A 149 4.37 21.08 2.78
CA ARG A 149 4.12 20.28 3.99
C ARG A 149 3.14 19.12 3.80
N GLU A 150 2.63 18.88 2.61
CA GLU A 150 1.88 17.69 2.30
C GLU A 150 2.80 16.46 2.29
N THR A 151 2.25 15.31 2.65
CA THR A 151 2.99 14.06 2.64
C THR A 151 2.41 13.15 1.56
N LEU A 152 3.24 12.79 0.59
CA LEU A 152 2.94 11.71 -0.35
C LEU A 152 3.36 10.38 0.30
N SER A 153 2.41 9.48 0.48
CA SER A 153 2.67 8.15 1.03
C SER A 153 2.60 7.12 -0.09
N LEU A 154 3.65 6.33 -0.25
CA LEU A 154 3.72 5.21 -1.19
C LEU A 154 3.86 3.91 -0.40
N LYS A 155 2.96 2.95 -0.61
CA LYS A 155 3.08 1.59 -0.07
C LYS A 155 3.64 0.67 -1.16
N VAL A 156 4.83 0.12 -0.93
CA VAL A 156 5.49 -0.82 -1.83
C VAL A 156 5.39 -2.22 -1.22
N PRO A 157 4.76 -3.20 -1.87
CA PRO A 157 4.67 -4.56 -1.35
C PRO A 157 6.06 -5.19 -1.25
N LEU A 158 6.27 -5.99 -0.21
CA LEU A 158 7.47 -6.79 0.00
C LEU A 158 7.08 -8.25 0.14
N VAL A 159 7.92 -9.13 -0.40
CA VAL A 159 7.85 -10.57 -0.16
C VAL A 159 9.01 -10.99 0.71
N ILE A 160 8.72 -11.52 1.89
CA ILE A 160 9.71 -12.13 2.78
C ILE A 160 9.70 -13.63 2.53
N GLN A 161 10.85 -14.20 2.17
CA GLN A 161 11.02 -15.63 1.90
C GLN A 161 11.99 -16.25 2.89
N HIS A 162 11.87 -17.56 3.11
CA HIS A 162 12.94 -18.29 3.77
C HIS A 162 14.16 -18.38 2.85
N PRO A 163 15.38 -18.31 3.40
CA PRO A 163 16.61 -18.40 2.61
C PRO A 163 16.81 -19.74 1.89
N PHE A 164 15.96 -20.74 2.15
CA PHE A 164 16.04 -22.08 1.56
C PHE A 164 14.99 -22.33 0.45
N ASP A 165 14.06 -21.41 0.23
CA ASP A 165 12.98 -21.57 -0.77
C ASP A 165 13.32 -20.92 -2.13
N SER A 166 14.58 -20.50 -2.33
CA SER A 166 15.05 -19.81 -3.55
C SER A 166 15.80 -20.72 -4.54
N GLN A 167 15.54 -22.04 -4.51
CA GLN A 167 16.06 -22.99 -5.51
C GLN A 167 15.07 -23.20 -6.66
#